data_AF-A0AAW1D4U8-F1
#
_entry.id   AF-A0AAW1D4U8-F1
#
_cell.length_a   1.000
_cell.length_b   1.000
_cell.length_c   1.000
_cell.angle_alpha   90.00
_cell.angle_beta   90.00
_cell.angle_gamma   90.00
#
_symmetry.space_group_name_H-M   'P 1'
#
loop_
_entity.id
_entity.type
_entity.pdbx_description
1 polymer ?
#
loop_
_entity_poly.entity_id
_entity_poly.type
_entity_poly.pdbx_seq_one_letter_code
_entity_poly.pdbx_strand_id
1 'polypeptide(L)'
;MVVLFYDFNYRQFLIQTWIPWNTNEISTYLLANLFVNTMIFTCQMAHVVFASVMLTFTFQISAWITILQRYLETRGPVDQKIYKYHETLIHIIIDYNKIFSGPLYVETLCSSLWPCGIAMTLIRMSQGSGCREDKGAGLSNRLLTTAVTGSIQAELQMERLHESSYMSKWYEETPKVRRDLLILMTRTTKSITVNYRLFVTFDRECLAKIRKPWNTDEIWAYLLANVYVTIMVLTYVLVLAMFTSVELAFTFQTSACLKVLQTYMETRGPADQIIYQYHDTLIQ
;
A
#
# COMPACT_ATOMS: atom_id res chain seq x y z
N MET A 1 -39.27 -7.42 -23.72
CA MET A 1 -39.52 -6.28 -24.63
C MET A 1 -38.73 -5.09 -24.08
N VAL A 2 -37.41 -5.10 -24.31
CA VAL A 2 -36.51 -4.01 -23.90
C VAL A 2 -36.44 -3.07 -25.10
N VAL A 3 -37.18 -1.97 -25.03
CA VAL A 3 -37.18 -0.98 -26.10
C VAL A 3 -35.87 -0.20 -25.99
N LEU A 4 -34.92 -0.56 -26.85
CA LEU A 4 -33.73 0.23 -27.14
C LEU A 4 -34.17 1.47 -27.93
N PHE A 5 -34.51 2.55 -27.23
CA PHE A 5 -34.54 3.88 -27.83
C PHE A 5 -33.10 4.39 -27.94
N TYR A 6 -32.46 4.02 -29.05
CA TYR A 6 -31.24 4.66 -29.54
C TYR A 6 -31.68 5.83 -30.43
N ASP A 7 -31.79 7.03 -29.86
CA ASP A 7 -31.77 8.26 -30.64
C ASP A 7 -30.63 9.15 -30.12
N PHE A 8 -29.64 9.31 -30.99
CA PHE A 8 -28.26 9.66 -30.67
C PHE A 8 -28.01 11.10 -31.17
N ASN A 9 -28.27 12.09 -30.32
CA ASN A 9 -27.73 13.44 -30.50
C ASN A 9 -26.62 13.63 -29.45
N TYR A 10 -25.40 13.29 -29.89
CA TYR A 10 -24.23 12.96 -29.08
C TYR A 10 -23.73 14.12 -28.20
N ARG A 11 -24.31 14.29 -27.01
CA ARG A 11 -23.58 14.92 -25.92
C ARG A 11 -22.80 13.84 -25.18
N GLN A 12 -21.48 13.89 -25.33
CA GLN A 12 -20.58 12.87 -24.79
C GLN A 12 -20.31 13.14 -23.29
N PHE A 13 -20.81 12.24 -22.44
CA PHE A 13 -20.39 12.19 -21.04
C PHE A 13 -19.08 11.43 -20.90
N LEU A 14 -18.31 11.73 -19.85
CA LEU A 14 -17.07 11.03 -19.55
C LEU A 14 -17.30 9.53 -19.24
N ILE A 15 -18.45 9.21 -18.65
CA ILE A 15 -18.94 7.84 -18.44
C ILE A 15 -20.39 7.78 -18.93
N GLN A 16 -20.71 6.78 -19.74
CA GLN A 16 -22.09 6.47 -20.12
C GLN A 16 -22.84 5.94 -18.89
N THR A 17 -23.62 6.81 -18.28
CA THR A 17 -24.49 6.47 -17.14
C THR A 17 -25.93 6.74 -17.54
N TRP A 18 -26.86 5.92 -17.04
CA TRP A 18 -28.27 6.19 -17.22
C TRP A 18 -28.67 7.35 -16.30
N ILE A 19 -29.29 8.36 -16.89
CA ILE A 19 -29.71 9.57 -16.21
C ILE A 19 -31.23 9.69 -16.38
N PRO A 20 -32.01 9.81 -15.29
CA PRO A 20 -33.47 9.77 -15.36
C PRO A 20 -34.10 11.01 -15.98
N TRP A 21 -33.36 12.11 -16.15
CA TRP A 21 -33.86 13.38 -16.66
C TRP A 21 -33.50 13.62 -18.13
N ASN A 22 -34.33 14.42 -18.81
CA ASN A 22 -34.14 14.79 -20.20
C ASN A 22 -32.93 15.74 -20.37
N THR A 23 -31.92 15.31 -21.13
CA THR A 23 -30.66 16.04 -21.37
C THR A 23 -30.66 16.87 -22.66
N ASN A 24 -31.83 17.09 -23.28
CA ASN A 24 -31.93 17.87 -24.52
C ASN A 24 -31.56 19.36 -24.29
N GLU A 25 -31.92 19.90 -23.12
CA GLU A 25 -31.60 21.29 -22.75
C GLU A 25 -30.13 21.44 -22.30
N ILE A 26 -29.54 22.62 -22.54
CA ILE A 26 -28.13 22.88 -22.18
C ILE A 26 -27.93 22.87 -20.66
N SER A 27 -28.87 23.43 -19.91
CA SER A 27 -28.84 23.47 -18.44
C SER A 27 -28.85 22.07 -17.81
N THR A 28 -29.79 21.22 -18.24
CA THR A 28 -29.92 19.85 -17.74
C THR A 28 -28.72 18.98 -18.12
N TYR A 29 -28.14 19.21 -19.31
CA TYR A 29 -26.88 18.58 -19.70
C TYR A 29 -25.69 19.02 -18.84
N LEU A 30 -25.53 20.32 -18.58
CA LEU A 30 -24.44 20.81 -17.72
C LEU A 30 -24.56 20.26 -16.30
N LEU A 31 -25.79 20.18 -15.78
CA LEU A 31 -26.06 19.57 -14.47
C LEU A 31 -25.75 18.07 -14.47
N ALA A 32 -26.16 17.34 -15.50
CA ALA A 32 -25.82 15.93 -15.70
C ALA A 32 -24.30 15.72 -15.72
N ASN A 33 -23.57 16.54 -16.48
CA ASN A 33 -22.12 16.43 -16.59
C ASN A 33 -21.44 16.80 -15.27
N LEU A 34 -21.90 17.83 -14.57
CA LEU A 34 -21.39 18.19 -13.24
C LEU A 34 -21.59 17.02 -12.26
N PHE A 35 -22.79 16.43 -12.22
CA PHE A 35 -23.10 15.29 -11.37
C PHE A 35 -22.18 14.08 -11.65
N VAL A 36 -22.01 13.71 -12.92
CA VAL A 36 -21.12 12.60 -13.32
C VAL A 36 -19.68 12.89 -12.92
N ASN A 37 -19.17 14.10 -13.18
CA ASN A 37 -17.80 14.47 -12.78
C ASN A 37 -17.61 14.48 -11.26
N THR A 38 -18.60 14.95 -10.49
CA THR A 38 -18.54 14.89 -9.01
C THR A 38 -18.52 13.44 -8.52
N MET A 39 -19.29 12.53 -9.13
CA MET A 39 -19.27 11.11 -8.78
C MET A 39 -17.92 10.45 -9.08
N ILE A 40 -17.35 10.74 -10.24
CA ILE A 40 -16.02 10.24 -10.62
C ILE A 40 -14.96 10.78 -9.66
N PHE A 41 -14.98 12.10 -9.42
CA PHE A 41 -14.01 12.75 -8.55
C PHE A 41 -14.07 12.21 -7.12
N THR A 42 -15.26 12.06 -6.54
CA THR A 42 -15.42 11.49 -5.20
C THR A 42 -14.93 10.05 -5.11
N CYS A 43 -15.19 9.22 -6.13
CA CYS A 43 -14.67 7.86 -6.19
C CYS A 43 -13.13 7.82 -6.28
N GLN A 44 -12.53 8.67 -7.12
CA GLN A 44 -11.07 8.75 -7.26
C GLN A 44 -10.40 9.27 -5.98
N MET A 45 -10.98 10.29 -5.35
CA MET A 45 -10.48 10.79 -4.06
C MET A 45 -10.54 9.72 -2.97
N ALA A 46 -11.65 8.98 -2.86
CA ALA A 46 -11.78 7.90 -1.89
C ALA A 46 -10.73 6.81 -2.13
N HIS A 47 -10.49 6.43 -3.39
CA HIS A 47 -9.45 5.46 -3.75
C HIS A 47 -8.05 5.95 -3.37
N VAL A 48 -7.71 7.20 -3.69
CA VAL A 48 -6.39 7.75 -3.37
C VAL A 48 -6.17 7.86 -1.87
N VAL A 49 -7.18 8.27 -1.11
CA VAL A 49 -7.08 8.31 0.36
C VAL A 49 -6.87 6.90 0.92
N PHE A 50 -7.57 5.90 0.37
CA PHE A 50 -7.34 4.51 0.76
C PHE A 50 -5.90 4.06 0.43
N ALA A 51 -5.43 4.33 -0.79
CA ALA A 51 -4.09 3.97 -1.22
C ALA A 51 -3.00 4.69 -0.42
N SER A 52 -3.19 5.97 -0.06
CA SER A 52 -2.23 6.72 0.74
C SER A 52 -2.13 6.16 2.16
N VAL A 53 -3.26 5.87 2.80
CA VAL A 53 -3.30 5.24 4.13
C VAL A 53 -2.54 3.90 4.11
N MET A 54 -2.80 3.06 3.09
CA MET A 54 -2.12 1.79 2.91
C MET A 54 -0.60 1.94 2.76
N LEU A 55 -0.17 2.88 1.93
CA LEU A 55 1.25 3.19 1.74
C LEU A 55 1.88 3.69 3.04
N THR A 56 1.25 4.63 3.74
CA THR A 56 1.77 5.18 5.01
C THR A 56 1.94 4.09 6.05
N PHE A 57 0.96 3.20 6.24
CA PHE A 57 1.10 2.05 7.16
C PHE A 57 2.25 1.13 6.76
N THR A 58 2.39 0.86 5.46
CA THR A 58 3.44 -0.04 4.99
C THR A 58 4.83 0.58 5.18
N PHE A 59 4.99 1.89 4.94
CA PHE A 59 6.22 2.61 5.25
C PHE A 59 6.53 2.63 6.75
N GLN A 60 5.53 2.79 7.61
CA GLN A 60 5.71 2.74 9.06
C GLN A 60 6.19 1.36 9.53
N ILE A 61 5.57 0.28 9.06
CA ILE A 61 6.01 -1.10 9.34
C ILE A 61 7.45 -1.32 8.85
N SER A 62 7.74 -0.89 7.62
CA SER A 62 9.10 -0.95 7.06
C SER A 62 10.11 -0.21 7.94
N ALA A 63 9.77 1.00 8.42
CA ALA A 63 10.65 1.79 9.28
C ALA A 63 10.89 1.11 10.64
N TRP A 64 9.85 0.53 11.25
CA TRP A 64 10.00 -0.21 12.52
C TRP A 64 10.87 -1.45 12.36
N ILE A 65 10.75 -2.19 11.25
CA ILE A 65 11.64 -3.33 10.96
C ILE A 65 13.08 -2.86 10.84
N THR A 66 13.36 -1.78 10.10
CA THR A 66 14.71 -1.23 9.96
C THR A 66 15.28 -0.75 11.31
N ILE A 67 14.46 -0.14 12.17
CA ILE A 67 14.88 0.26 13.53
C ILE A 67 15.25 -0.98 14.34
N LEU A 68 14.41 -2.02 14.31
CA LEU A 68 14.65 -3.28 15.01
C LEU A 68 15.92 -3.97 14.51
N GLN A 69 16.16 -3.96 13.21
CA GLN A 69 17.38 -4.48 12.57
C GLN A 69 18.62 -3.77 13.10
N ARG A 70 18.64 -2.42 13.06
CA ARG A 70 19.77 -1.63 13.57
C ARG A 70 19.99 -1.86 15.06
N TYR A 71 18.92 -2.03 15.82
CA TYR A 71 19.02 -2.30 17.25
C TYR A 71 19.65 -3.66 17.54
N LEU A 72 19.29 -4.68 16.75
CA LEU A 72 19.88 -6.02 16.83
C LEU A 72 21.37 -6.01 16.44
N GLU A 73 21.74 -5.25 15.40
CA GLU A 73 23.13 -5.10 14.96
C GLU A 73 24.01 -4.35 15.97
N THR A 74 23.45 -3.33 16.64
CA THR A 74 24.21 -2.47 17.56
C THR A 74 24.32 -3.01 18.99
N ARG A 75 23.24 -3.58 19.53
CA ARG A 75 23.20 -4.07 20.92
C ARG A 75 23.37 -5.59 21.04
N GLY A 76 23.31 -6.31 19.93
CA GLY A 76 23.33 -7.76 19.91
C GLY A 76 22.02 -8.38 20.42
N PRO A 77 21.93 -9.72 20.40
CA PRO A 77 20.73 -10.47 20.76
C PRO A 77 20.48 -10.56 22.27
N VAL A 78 21.39 -10.05 23.11
CA VAL A 78 21.33 -10.11 24.58
C VAL A 78 20.15 -9.29 25.13
N ASP A 79 19.77 -8.19 24.46
CA ASP A 79 18.71 -7.31 24.95
C ASP A 79 17.33 -7.94 24.75
N GLN A 80 16.73 -8.39 25.86
CA GLN A 80 15.41 -9.03 25.86
C GLN A 80 14.30 -8.12 25.29
N LYS A 81 14.48 -6.79 25.31
CA LYS A 81 13.50 -5.83 24.78
C LYS A 81 13.28 -6.00 23.28
N ILE A 82 14.30 -6.45 22.53
CA ILE A 82 14.23 -6.68 21.09
C ILE A 82 13.13 -7.68 20.75
N TYR A 83 13.07 -8.79 21.50
CA TYR A 83 12.09 -9.84 21.26
C TYR A 83 10.67 -9.36 21.56
N LYS A 84 10.49 -8.52 22.59
CA LYS A 84 9.19 -7.91 22.90
C LYS A 84 8.73 -6.94 21.79
N TYR A 85 9.65 -6.16 21.23
CA TYR A 85 9.34 -5.29 20.09
C TYR A 85 9.02 -6.09 18.83
N HIS A 86 9.76 -7.17 18.57
CA HIS A 86 9.50 -8.08 17.46
C HIS A 86 8.13 -8.75 17.56
N GLU A 87 7.77 -9.26 18.75
CA GLU A 87 6.45 -9.83 19.02
C GLU A 87 5.33 -8.81 18.78
N THR A 88 5.48 -7.60 19.32
CA THR A 88 4.52 -6.50 19.12
C THR A 88 4.37 -6.16 17.64
N LEU A 89 5.48 -6.09 16.91
CA LEU A 89 5.50 -5.83 15.47
C LEU A 89 4.76 -6.91 14.68
N ILE A 90 4.96 -8.19 15.01
CA ILE A 90 4.22 -9.30 14.40
C ILE A 90 2.72 -9.15 14.62
N HIS A 91 2.29 -8.80 15.84
CA HIS A 91 0.88 -8.58 16.12
C HIS A 91 0.28 -7.45 15.29
N ILE A 92 0.97 -6.30 15.20
CA ILE A 92 0.53 -5.16 14.38
C ILE A 92 0.35 -5.57 12.92
N ILE A 93 1.31 -6.35 12.41
CA ILE A 93 1.28 -6.85 11.04
C ILE A 93 0.10 -7.83 10.80
N ILE A 94 -0.17 -8.72 11.75
CA ILE A 94 -1.31 -9.65 11.66
C ILE A 94 -2.62 -8.87 11.63
N ASP A 95 -2.76 -7.85 12.49
CA ASP A 95 -3.94 -6.99 12.53
C ASP A 95 -4.08 -6.16 11.26
N TYR A 96 -2.97 -5.62 10.73
CA TYR A 96 -2.92 -4.94 9.44
C TYR A 96 -3.42 -5.85 8.31
N ASN A 97 -2.91 -7.09 8.22
CA ASN A 97 -3.37 -8.05 7.22
C ASN A 97 -4.87 -8.37 7.38
N LYS A 98 -5.36 -8.51 8.62
CA LYS A 98 -6.78 -8.77 8.88
C LYS A 98 -7.69 -7.64 8.41
N ILE A 99 -7.27 -6.39 8.60
CA ILE A 99 -8.06 -5.20 8.24
C ILE A 99 -8.04 -4.97 6.72
N PHE A 100 -6.86 -5.07 6.10
CA PHE A 100 -6.66 -4.59 4.73
C PHE A 100 -6.66 -5.68 3.65
N SER A 101 -6.55 -6.97 4.00
CA SER A 101 -6.55 -8.05 3.02
C SER A 101 -7.81 -8.11 2.15
N GLY A 102 -8.98 -7.82 2.73
CA GLY A 102 -10.26 -7.81 2.01
C GLY A 102 -10.34 -6.71 0.96
N PRO A 103 -10.19 -5.43 1.35
CA PRO A 103 -10.13 -4.32 0.41
C PRO A 103 -9.07 -4.48 -0.69
N LEU A 104 -7.84 -4.92 -0.33
CA LEU A 104 -6.78 -5.19 -1.30
C LEU A 104 -7.15 -6.27 -2.31
N TYR A 105 -7.85 -7.32 -1.86
CA TYR A 105 -8.32 -8.38 -2.75
C TYR A 105 -9.33 -7.86 -3.77
N VAL A 106 -10.33 -7.10 -3.32
CA VAL A 106 -11.32 -6.48 -4.22
C VAL A 106 -10.65 -5.51 -5.18
N GLU A 107 -9.72 -4.68 -4.70
CA GLU A 107 -8.95 -3.76 -5.52
C GLU A 107 -8.15 -4.50 -6.60
N THR A 108 -7.53 -5.62 -6.25
CA THR A 108 -6.76 -6.45 -7.19
C THR A 108 -7.66 -7.08 -8.26
N LEU A 109 -8.85 -7.57 -7.87
CA LEU A 109 -9.84 -8.07 -8.82
C LEU A 109 -10.33 -6.96 -9.76
N CYS A 110 -10.74 -5.80 -9.23
CA CYS A 110 -11.18 -4.66 -10.03
C CYS A 110 -10.08 -4.18 -10.99
N SER A 111 -8.84 -4.12 -10.50
CA SER A 111 -7.69 -3.65 -11.27
C SER A 111 -7.21 -4.66 -12.31
N SER A 112 -7.51 -5.96 -12.15
CA SER A 112 -7.27 -6.96 -13.19
C SER A 112 -8.39 -7.01 -14.24
N LEU A 113 -9.62 -6.67 -13.87
CA LEU A 113 -10.74 -6.58 -14.82
C LEU A 113 -10.59 -5.39 -15.78
N TRP A 114 -10.09 -4.26 -15.26
CA TRP A 114 -9.87 -3.04 -16.02
C TRP A 114 -9.08 -3.22 -17.33
N PRO A 115 -7.87 -3.80 -17.32
CA PRO A 115 -7.12 -4.02 -18.54
C PRO A 115 -7.79 -4.97 -19.52
N CYS A 116 -8.58 -5.94 -19.06
CA CYS A 116 -9.33 -6.84 -19.94
C CYS A 116 -10.36 -6.05 -20.76
N GLY A 117 -11.02 -5.07 -20.15
CA GLY A 117 -11.90 -4.15 -20.85
C GLY A 117 -11.16 -3.36 -21.93
N ILE A 118 -10.00 -2.80 -21.59
CA ILE A 118 -9.15 -2.07 -22.54
C ILE A 118 -8.72 -2.99 -23.69
N ALA A 119 -8.21 -4.19 -23.40
CA ALA A 119 -7.79 -5.15 -24.42
C ALA A 119 -8.92 -5.50 -25.39
N MET A 120 -10.15 -5.70 -24.90
CA MET A 120 -11.32 -5.95 -25.76
C MET A 120 -11.64 -4.75 -26.65
N THR A 121 -11.54 -3.52 -26.13
CA THR A 121 -11.73 -2.31 -26.96
C THR A 121 -10.66 -2.20 -28.04
N LEU A 122 -9.39 -2.52 -27.72
CA LEU A 122 -8.30 -2.52 -28.69
C LEU A 122 -8.49 -3.56 -29.80
N ILE A 123 -8.92 -4.77 -29.46
CA ILE A 123 -9.24 -5.82 -30.45
C ILE A 123 -10.38 -5.37 -31.38
N ARG A 124 -11.41 -4.72 -30.84
CA ARG A 124 -12.51 -4.19 -31.67
C ARG A 124 -12.05 -3.05 -32.59
N MET A 125 -11.13 -2.21 -32.13
CA MET A 125 -10.51 -1.16 -32.94
C MET A 125 -9.62 -1.74 -34.05
N SER A 126 -8.88 -2.83 -33.79
CA SER A 126 -7.98 -3.42 -34.78
C SER A 126 -8.70 -4.16 -35.90
N GLN A 127 -9.91 -4.67 -35.65
CA GLN A 127 -10.72 -5.38 -36.65
C GLN A 127 -11.32 -4.47 -37.74
N GLY A 128 -10.98 -3.18 -37.77
CA GLY A 128 -11.42 -2.26 -38.83
C GLY A 128 -12.93 -2.08 -38.90
N SER A 129 -13.67 -2.48 -37.84
CA SER A 129 -15.08 -2.13 -37.70
C SER A 129 -15.14 -0.61 -37.71
N GLY A 130 -15.96 -0.02 -38.58
CA GLY A 130 -16.00 1.41 -38.90
C GLY A 130 -16.34 2.37 -37.73
N CYS A 131 -16.19 1.94 -36.48
CA CYS A 131 -16.24 2.75 -35.27
C CYS A 131 -14.98 3.62 -35.15
N ARG A 132 -14.75 4.51 -36.12
CA ARG A 132 -13.60 5.43 -36.17
C ARG A 132 -13.75 6.65 -35.24
N GLU A 133 -14.77 6.71 -34.40
CA GLU A 133 -15.08 7.89 -33.57
C GLU A 133 -15.33 7.65 -32.07
N ASP A 134 -15.10 6.45 -31.54
CA ASP A 134 -15.12 6.28 -30.08
C ASP A 134 -13.80 6.77 -29.48
N LYS A 135 -13.76 8.07 -29.18
CA LYS A 135 -12.74 8.81 -28.41
C LYS A 135 -12.66 8.36 -26.93
N GLY A 136 -12.80 7.05 -26.68
CA GLY A 136 -12.78 6.42 -25.35
C GLY A 136 -11.42 5.84 -24.95
N ALA A 137 -10.38 5.98 -25.78
CA ALA A 137 -9.03 5.47 -25.51
C ALA A 137 -8.27 6.26 -24.43
N GLY A 138 -8.89 7.26 -23.80
CA GLY A 138 -8.27 8.16 -22.82
C GLY A 138 -8.30 7.70 -21.37
N LEU A 139 -8.69 6.46 -21.05
CA LEU A 139 -8.79 6.02 -19.65
C LEU A 139 -7.53 5.27 -19.19
N SER A 140 -6.65 6.06 -18.57
CA SER A 140 -5.31 5.73 -18.12
C SER A 140 -5.23 4.60 -17.07
N ASN A 141 -4.21 3.76 -17.24
CA ASN A 141 -3.79 2.63 -16.43
C ASN A 141 -3.13 3.03 -15.08
N ARG A 142 -3.86 3.59 -14.11
CA ARG A 142 -3.22 4.22 -12.93
C ARG A 142 -3.45 3.66 -11.53
N LEU A 143 -4.21 2.57 -11.33
CA LEU A 143 -4.57 2.16 -9.96
C LEU A 143 -3.81 0.93 -9.42
N LEU A 144 -3.20 0.10 -10.27
CA LEU A 144 -2.57 -1.15 -9.80
C LEU A 144 -1.17 -0.96 -9.18
N THR A 145 -0.46 0.15 -9.44
CA THR A 145 0.95 0.30 -9.08
C THR A 145 1.22 0.76 -7.64
N THR A 146 0.27 1.40 -6.96
CA THR A 146 0.54 2.03 -5.65
C THR A 146 0.42 1.05 -4.49
N ALA A 147 -0.65 0.25 -4.40
CA ALA A 147 -0.85 -0.64 -3.26
C ALA A 147 0.15 -1.82 -3.21
N VAL A 148 0.51 -2.38 -4.37
CA VAL A 148 1.39 -3.56 -4.44
C VAL A 148 2.87 -3.20 -4.24
N THR A 149 3.29 -1.95 -4.50
CA THR A 149 4.68 -1.55 -4.27
C THR A 149 5.01 -1.41 -2.79
N GLY A 150 4.03 -1.00 -1.97
CA GLY A 150 4.18 -0.96 -0.52
C GLY A 150 4.46 -2.36 0.06
N SER A 151 3.61 -3.34 -0.23
CA SER A 151 3.72 -4.69 0.39
C SER A 151 5.07 -5.36 0.11
N ILE A 152 5.63 -5.16 -1.09
CA ILE A 152 6.95 -5.66 -1.47
C ILE A 152 8.06 -5.07 -0.59
N GLN A 153 7.95 -3.79 -0.21
CA GLN A 153 8.98 -3.14 0.59
C GLN A 153 9.05 -3.70 2.02
N ALA A 154 7.89 -3.96 2.64
CA ALA A 154 7.85 -4.55 3.97
C ALA A 154 8.40 -5.98 3.98
N GLU A 155 8.10 -6.77 2.94
CA GLU A 155 8.65 -8.13 2.78
C GLU A 155 10.18 -8.10 2.70
N LEU A 156 10.75 -7.21 1.89
CA LEU A 156 12.20 -7.07 1.74
C LEU A 156 12.88 -6.65 3.06
N GLN A 157 12.26 -5.79 3.86
CA GLN A 157 12.84 -5.42 5.17
C GLN A 157 12.81 -6.60 6.15
N MET A 158 11.78 -7.44 6.10
CA MET A 158 11.69 -8.61 6.97
C MET A 158 12.78 -9.65 6.64
N GLU A 159 13.06 -9.85 5.35
CA GLU A 159 14.17 -10.70 4.88
C GLU A 159 15.53 -10.18 5.38
N ARG A 160 15.76 -8.86 5.30
CA ARG A 160 16.96 -8.23 5.85
C ARG A 160 17.08 -8.40 7.36
N LEU A 161 15.96 -8.31 8.09
CA LEU A 161 15.95 -8.58 9.52
C LEU A 161 16.36 -10.04 9.81
N HIS A 162 15.87 -10.99 9.01
CA HIS A 162 16.27 -12.39 9.10
C HIS A 162 17.79 -12.54 8.87
N GLU A 163 18.31 -11.94 7.80
CA GLU A 163 19.74 -11.96 7.49
C GLU A 163 20.60 -11.35 8.62
N SER A 164 20.24 -10.17 9.13
CA SER A 164 20.96 -9.54 10.25
C SER A 164 20.91 -10.37 11.52
N SER A 165 19.80 -11.05 11.78
CA SER A 165 19.70 -11.97 12.92
C SER A 165 20.62 -13.19 12.77
N TYR A 166 20.75 -13.72 11.55
CA TYR A 166 21.65 -14.83 11.24
C TYR A 166 23.13 -14.43 11.37
N MET A 167 23.48 -13.22 10.91
CA MET A 167 24.86 -12.70 10.95
C MET A 167 25.31 -12.27 12.36
N SER A 168 24.41 -12.22 13.33
CA SER A 168 24.76 -11.96 14.73
C SER A 168 25.59 -13.10 15.33
N LYS A 169 26.39 -12.82 16.37
CA LYS A 169 27.26 -13.82 17.04
C LYS A 169 26.50 -14.78 17.97
N TRP A 170 25.37 -15.32 17.53
CA TRP A 170 24.44 -16.12 18.32
C TRP A 170 25.04 -17.41 18.93
N TYR A 171 26.16 -17.88 18.38
CA TYR A 171 26.88 -19.05 18.88
C TYR A 171 27.68 -18.76 20.16
N GLU A 172 28.04 -17.50 20.42
CA GLU A 172 28.73 -17.06 21.66
C GLU A 172 27.73 -16.81 22.80
N GLU A 173 26.44 -16.71 22.48
CA GLU A 173 25.38 -16.31 23.40
C GLU A 173 24.89 -17.43 24.31
N THR A 174 24.26 -17.03 25.43
CA THR A 174 23.67 -17.97 26.38
C THR A 174 22.56 -18.83 25.74
N PRO A 175 22.35 -20.09 26.19
CA PRO A 175 21.34 -20.97 25.61
C PRO A 175 19.92 -20.38 25.61
N LYS A 176 19.59 -19.53 26.60
CA LYS A 176 18.30 -18.83 26.67
C LYS A 176 18.15 -17.82 25.54
N VAL A 177 19.13 -16.93 25.36
CA VAL A 177 19.14 -15.93 24.28
C VAL A 177 19.12 -16.61 22.90
N ARG A 178 19.87 -17.72 22.75
CA ARG A 178 19.89 -18.51 21.52
C ARG A 178 18.51 -19.07 21.18
N ARG A 179 17.75 -19.53 22.17
CA ARG A 179 16.38 -20.02 21.97
C ARG A 179 15.46 -18.90 21.47
N ASP A 180 15.54 -17.73 22.08
CA ASP A 180 14.70 -16.57 21.71
C ASP A 180 15.05 -16.07 20.30
N LEU A 181 16.34 -16.02 19.95
CA LEU A 181 16.80 -15.70 18.61
C LEU A 181 16.33 -16.73 17.58
N LEU A 182 16.40 -18.04 17.89
CA LEU A 182 15.87 -19.07 17.01
C LEU A 182 14.37 -18.91 16.76
N ILE A 183 13.59 -18.50 17.77
CA ILE A 183 12.17 -18.18 17.60
C ILE A 183 12.01 -17.00 16.65
N LEU A 184 12.75 -15.90 16.87
CA LEU A 184 12.73 -14.73 15.99
C LEU A 184 13.08 -15.13 14.54
N MET A 185 14.18 -15.85 14.34
CA MET A 185 14.61 -16.33 13.03
C MET A 185 13.54 -17.21 12.37
N THR A 186 12.97 -18.16 13.12
CA THR A 186 11.92 -19.05 12.60
C THR A 186 10.68 -18.26 12.17
N ARG A 187 10.33 -17.20 12.91
CA ARG A 187 9.21 -16.32 12.57
C ARG A 187 9.51 -15.45 11.35
N THR A 188 10.74 -14.97 11.21
CA THR A 188 11.15 -14.13 10.07
C THR A 188 11.46 -14.93 8.80
N THR A 189 11.75 -16.23 8.89
CA THR A 189 11.90 -17.11 7.71
C THR A 189 10.60 -17.19 6.90
N LYS A 190 9.45 -17.15 7.57
CA LYS A 190 8.17 -17.06 6.86
C LYS A 190 7.94 -15.62 6.46
N SER A 191 8.10 -15.31 5.16
CA SER A 191 7.85 -13.97 4.68
C SER A 191 6.45 -13.52 5.07
N ILE A 192 6.39 -12.34 5.67
CA ILE A 192 5.13 -11.72 6.05
C ILE A 192 4.50 -11.20 4.78
N THR A 193 3.79 -12.09 4.11
CA THR A 193 3.00 -11.77 2.93
C THR A 193 1.60 -11.38 3.37
N VAL A 194 1.14 -10.25 2.85
CA VAL A 194 -0.27 -9.88 2.95
C VAL A 194 -1.02 -10.89 2.09
N ASN A 195 -1.93 -11.63 2.71
CA ASN A 195 -2.59 -12.78 2.09
C ASN A 195 -4.08 -12.70 2.37
N TYR A 196 -4.90 -12.80 1.32
CA TYR A 196 -6.34 -12.89 1.48
C TYR A 196 -6.79 -14.36 1.51
N ARG A 197 -7.16 -14.85 2.71
CA ARG A 197 -7.79 -16.17 2.94
C ARG A 197 -7.18 -17.33 2.12
N LEU A 198 -5.86 -17.31 1.90
CA LEU A 198 -5.10 -18.29 1.10
C LEU A 198 -5.34 -18.28 -0.43
N PHE A 199 -6.20 -17.40 -0.96
CA PHE A 199 -6.49 -17.35 -2.40
C PHE A 199 -5.42 -16.61 -3.20
N VAL A 200 -4.93 -15.49 -2.66
CA VAL A 200 -3.98 -14.62 -3.35
C VAL A 200 -2.93 -14.15 -2.35
N THR A 201 -1.67 -14.35 -2.73
CA THR A 201 -0.50 -13.77 -2.08
C THR A 201 -0.11 -12.50 -2.82
N PHE A 202 0.02 -11.39 -2.10
CA PHE A 202 0.45 -10.11 -2.68
C PHE A 202 1.98 -10.00 -2.70
N ASP A 203 2.61 -10.89 -3.48
CA ASP A 203 4.06 -10.97 -3.63
C ASP A 203 4.55 -10.25 -4.92
N ARG A 204 5.87 -10.08 -5.02
CA ARG A 204 6.53 -9.51 -6.19
C ARG A 204 6.27 -10.34 -7.46
N GLU A 205 6.07 -11.65 -7.33
CA GLU A 205 5.80 -12.53 -8.46
C GLU A 205 4.41 -12.31 -9.06
N CYS A 206 3.41 -12.06 -8.21
CA CYS A 206 2.05 -11.72 -8.56
C CYS A 206 2.03 -10.42 -9.37
N LEU A 207 2.77 -9.39 -8.90
CA LEU A 207 2.96 -8.16 -9.66
C LEU A 207 3.64 -8.42 -11.02
N ALA A 208 4.69 -9.26 -11.04
CA ALA A 208 5.38 -9.60 -12.27
C ALA A 208 4.47 -10.35 -13.27
N LYS A 209 3.60 -11.25 -12.79
CA LYS A 209 2.61 -11.97 -13.60
C LYS A 209 1.61 -11.01 -14.24
N ILE A 210 1.13 -10.00 -13.49
CA ILE A 210 0.22 -8.98 -14.04
C ILE A 210 0.93 -8.07 -15.06
N ARG A 211 2.25 -7.85 -14.91
CA ARG A 211 3.07 -7.03 -15.81
C ARG A 211 3.44 -7.72 -17.12
N LYS A 212 3.70 -9.03 -17.11
CA LYS A 212 4.17 -9.80 -18.29
C LYS A 212 3.32 -9.71 -19.57
N PRO A 213 1.98 -9.63 -19.56
CA PRO A 213 1.20 -9.60 -20.80
C PRO A 213 1.34 -8.30 -21.62
N TRP A 214 2.07 -7.28 -21.14
CA TRP A 214 2.22 -5.99 -21.81
C TRP A 214 3.63 -5.90 -22.41
N ASN A 215 3.74 -6.09 -23.73
CA ASN A 215 5.01 -6.08 -24.45
C ASN A 215 5.58 -4.64 -24.59
N THR A 216 6.90 -4.49 -24.51
CA THR A 216 7.61 -3.22 -24.19
C THR A 216 7.51 -2.08 -25.20
N ASP A 217 7.09 -2.33 -26.43
CA ASP A 217 7.23 -1.35 -27.53
C ASP A 217 5.97 -0.49 -27.73
N GLU A 218 4.78 -0.98 -27.36
CA GLU A 218 3.54 -0.18 -27.33
C GLU A 218 3.46 0.76 -26.10
N ILE A 219 4.38 0.58 -25.15
CA ILE A 219 4.43 1.30 -23.86
C ILE A 219 4.88 2.76 -24.04
N TRP A 220 5.74 3.07 -25.01
CA TRP A 220 6.29 4.43 -25.18
C TRP A 220 5.26 5.45 -25.70
N ALA A 221 4.35 5.02 -26.60
CA ALA A 221 3.24 5.86 -27.04
C ALA A 221 2.21 6.10 -25.91
N TYR A 222 1.99 5.07 -25.06
CA TYR A 222 1.20 5.17 -23.84
C TYR A 222 1.87 6.06 -22.76
N LEU A 223 3.20 6.08 -22.68
CA LEU A 223 3.97 6.92 -21.76
C LEU A 223 3.87 8.41 -22.11
N LEU A 224 3.86 8.78 -23.39
CA LEU A 224 3.68 10.17 -23.84
C LEU A 224 2.26 10.70 -23.58
N ALA A 225 1.22 9.88 -23.78
CA ALA A 225 -0.14 10.22 -23.36
C ALA A 225 -0.25 10.34 -21.82
N ASN A 226 0.55 9.55 -21.09
CA ASN A 226 0.66 9.66 -19.64
C ASN A 226 1.31 10.96 -19.18
N VAL A 227 2.21 11.61 -19.92
CA VAL A 227 2.81 12.91 -19.54
C VAL A 227 1.74 14.00 -19.39
N TYR A 228 0.70 13.98 -20.24
CA TYR A 228 -0.44 14.90 -20.14
C TYR A 228 -1.30 14.61 -18.89
N VAL A 229 -1.52 13.33 -18.57
CA VAL A 229 -2.13 12.89 -17.30
C VAL A 229 -1.22 13.19 -16.10
N THR A 230 0.11 13.28 -16.29
CA THR A 230 1.08 13.69 -15.28
C THR A 230 0.97 15.17 -14.95
N ILE A 231 0.52 16.03 -15.87
CA ILE A 231 0.21 17.45 -15.61
C ILE A 231 -1.08 17.59 -14.79
N MET A 232 -2.11 16.80 -15.08
CA MET A 232 -3.33 16.69 -14.24
C MET A 232 -3.04 16.07 -12.86
N VAL A 233 -2.12 15.10 -12.80
CA VAL A 233 -1.61 14.55 -11.54
C VAL A 233 -0.69 15.53 -10.82
N LEU A 234 -0.06 16.49 -11.50
CA LEU A 234 0.64 17.59 -10.83
C LEU A 234 -0.33 18.49 -10.06
N THR A 235 -1.52 18.71 -10.61
CA THR A 235 -2.62 19.42 -9.91
C THR A 235 -3.15 18.59 -8.74
N TYR A 236 -3.13 17.26 -8.87
CA TYR A 236 -3.41 16.31 -7.80
C TYR A 236 -2.28 16.21 -6.75
N VAL A 237 -1.02 16.44 -7.15
CA VAL A 237 0.17 16.55 -6.28
C VAL A 237 0.07 17.77 -5.38
N LEU A 238 -0.62 18.84 -5.80
CA LEU A 238 -0.95 19.98 -4.92
C LEU A 238 -2.00 19.62 -3.84
N VAL A 239 -2.91 18.70 -4.13
CA VAL A 239 -3.86 18.15 -3.14
C VAL A 239 -3.15 17.15 -2.22
N LEU A 240 -2.23 16.35 -2.77
CA LEU A 240 -1.28 15.54 -2.01
C LEU A 240 -0.34 16.39 -1.17
N ALA A 241 0.00 17.62 -1.56
CA ALA A 241 0.77 18.56 -0.74
C ALA A 241 -0.02 19.04 0.50
N MET A 242 -1.36 19.03 0.43
CA MET A 242 -2.24 19.18 1.61
C MET A 242 -2.38 17.88 2.42
N PHE A 243 -2.05 16.73 1.84
CA PHE A 243 -1.99 15.44 2.52
C PHE A 243 -0.62 15.22 3.18
N THR A 244 0.47 15.72 2.59
CA THR A 244 1.81 15.71 3.17
C THR A 244 1.95 16.69 4.32
N SER A 245 1.15 17.76 4.38
CA SER A 245 1.05 18.58 5.59
C SER A 245 0.39 17.83 6.75
N VAL A 246 -0.52 16.88 6.46
CA VAL A 246 -1.08 15.94 7.44
C VAL A 246 -0.06 14.84 7.80
N GLU A 247 0.73 14.33 6.85
CA GLU A 247 1.89 13.46 7.19
C GLU A 247 2.99 14.20 7.96
N LEU A 248 3.16 15.51 7.78
CA LEU A 248 4.07 16.33 8.58
C LEU A 248 3.59 16.41 10.04
N ALA A 249 2.27 16.53 10.25
CA ALA A 249 1.66 16.42 11.57
C ALA A 249 1.83 15.00 12.15
N PHE A 250 1.74 13.97 11.32
CA PHE A 250 1.93 12.58 11.73
C PHE A 250 3.39 12.23 12.07
N THR A 251 4.35 12.79 11.33
CA THR A 251 5.80 12.67 11.62
C THR A 251 6.18 13.46 12.87
N PHE A 252 5.50 14.57 13.15
CA PHE A 252 5.59 15.25 14.43
C PHE A 252 5.08 14.36 15.58
N GLN A 253 3.98 13.64 15.35
CA GLN A 253 3.40 12.68 16.30
C GLN A 253 4.32 11.47 16.53
N THR A 254 4.91 10.89 15.49
CA THR A 254 5.85 9.77 15.63
C THR A 254 7.18 10.20 16.24
N SER A 255 7.67 11.40 15.95
CA SER A 255 8.82 12.03 16.64
C SER A 255 8.56 12.24 18.13
N ALA A 256 7.36 12.72 18.49
CA ALA A 256 6.93 12.83 19.88
C ALA A 256 6.82 11.45 20.55
N CYS A 257 6.28 10.45 19.84
CA CYS A 257 6.16 9.09 20.35
C CYS A 257 7.53 8.42 20.54
N LEU A 258 8.48 8.66 19.63
CA LEU A 258 9.86 8.20 19.72
C LEU A 258 10.58 8.87 20.90
N LYS A 259 10.37 10.17 21.11
CA LYS A 259 10.87 10.89 22.29
C LYS A 259 10.28 10.33 23.57
N VAL A 260 8.97 10.08 23.66
CA VAL A 260 8.34 9.43 24.82
C VAL A 260 8.89 8.03 25.06
N LEU A 261 9.09 7.24 24.00
CA LEU A 261 9.70 5.92 24.10
C LEU A 261 11.14 6.00 24.62
N GLN A 262 11.89 7.00 24.15
CA GLN A 262 13.27 7.27 24.56
C GLN A 262 13.33 7.74 26.01
N THR A 263 12.46 8.67 26.43
CA THR A 263 12.33 9.12 27.82
C THR A 263 11.87 7.99 28.74
N TYR A 264 10.98 7.12 28.28
CA TYR A 264 10.57 5.92 29.02
C TYR A 264 11.72 4.92 29.18
N MET A 265 12.58 4.77 28.16
CA MET A 265 13.77 3.93 28.25
C MET A 265 14.87 4.54 29.14
N GLU A 266 14.99 5.86 29.21
CA GLU A 266 15.94 6.58 30.07
C GLU A 266 15.48 6.63 31.53
N THR A 267 14.19 6.86 31.80
CA THR A 267 13.64 6.98 33.16
C THR A 267 13.50 5.63 33.88
N ARG A 268 13.36 4.51 33.17
CA ARG A 268 13.41 3.16 33.77
C ARG A 268 14.82 2.59 33.92
N GLY A 269 15.83 3.17 33.27
CA GLY A 269 17.23 2.74 33.38
C GLY A 269 17.77 2.66 34.81
N PRO A 270 17.55 3.66 35.69
CA PRO A 270 18.05 3.62 37.07
C PRO A 270 17.11 2.93 38.06
N ALA A 271 15.80 2.86 37.80
CA ALA A 271 14.83 2.26 38.72
C ALA A 271 14.94 0.73 38.79
N ASP A 272 15.26 0.08 37.66
CA ASP A 272 15.46 -1.38 37.64
C ASP A 272 16.83 -1.79 38.22
N GLN A 273 17.85 -0.92 38.20
CA GLN A 273 19.13 -1.19 38.89
C GLN A 273 18.99 -1.22 40.42
N ILE A 274 18.10 -0.42 41.00
CA ILE A 274 17.89 -0.39 42.46
C ILE A 274 17.17 -1.67 42.94
N ILE A 275 16.31 -2.28 42.11
CA ILE A 275 15.59 -3.51 42.47
C ILE A 275 16.53 -4.73 42.46
N TYR A 276 17.52 -4.78 41.55
CA TYR A 276 18.52 -5.85 41.57
C TYR A 276 19.55 -5.67 42.68
N GLN A 277 19.90 -4.44 43.06
CA GLN A 277 20.82 -4.19 44.18
C GLN A 277 20.23 -4.55 45.55
N TYR A 278 18.90 -4.49 45.69
CA TYR A 278 18.20 -4.97 46.90
C TYR A 278 17.99 -6.49 46.92
N HIS A 279 18.01 -7.16 45.77
CA HIS A 279 17.81 -8.61 45.72
C HIS A 279 19.09 -9.39 46.10
N ASP A 280 20.29 -8.83 45.87
CA ASP A 280 21.55 -9.45 46.28
C ASP A 280 21.89 -9.21 47.77
N THR A 281 21.29 -8.20 48.41
CA THR A 281 21.43 -7.95 49.85
C THR A 281 20.44 -8.73 50.71
N LEU A 282 19.42 -9.36 50.11
CA LEU A 282 18.44 -10.22 50.79
C LEU A 282 18.78 -11.72 50.71
N ILE A 283 19.89 -12.09 50.04
CA ILE A 283 20.36 -13.48 49.88
C ILE A 283 21.71 -13.73 50.59
N GLN A 284 22.25 -12.74 51.32
CA GLN A 284 23.31 -12.93 52.32
C GLN A 284 22.72 -12.91 53.73
#